data_AF-A0A7C4CJ13-F1
#
_entry.id   AF-A0A7C4CJ13-F1
#
_cell.length_a   1.000
_cell.length_b   1.000
_cell.length_c   1.000
_cell.angle_alpha   90.00
_cell.angle_beta   90.00
_cell.angle_gamma   90.00
#
_symmetry.space_group_name_H-M   'P 1'
#
loop_
_entity.id
_entity.type
_entity.pdbx_description
1 polymer ?
#
loop_
_entity_poly.entity_id
_entity_poly.type
_entity_poly.pdbx_seq_one_letter_code
_entity_poly.pdbx_strand_id
1 'polypeptide(L)'
;MERIKLGLEPLDALLPDGIIRGSLIGILGETGTGKSVILNELAFRFLQRGENVLFVLLEDLPFSRILSFDALGFDIRRYLEEGKLKFLDC
;
A
#
# COMPACT_ATOMS: atom_id res chain seq x y z
N MET A 1 3.65 20.99 -9.87
CA MET A 1 3.28 20.01 -8.83
C MET A 1 4.12 18.77 -9.05
N GLU A 2 4.73 18.22 -8.01
CA GLU A 2 5.51 16.98 -8.12
C GLU A 2 4.57 15.81 -8.44
N ARG A 3 4.98 14.94 -9.37
CA ARG A 3 4.26 13.71 -9.71
C ARG A 3 5.09 12.50 -9.30
N ILE A 4 4.41 11.47 -8.81
CA ILE A 4 5.04 10.23 -8.35
C ILE A 4 4.43 9.02 -9.06
N LYS A 5 5.27 8.05 -9.40
CA LYS A 5 4.86 6.76 -9.95
C LYS A 5 4.47 5.79 -8.84
N LEU A 6 3.46 4.97 -9.10
CA LEU A 6 2.95 4.02 -8.13
C LEU A 6 3.88 2.81 -7.99
N GLY A 7 4.67 2.48 -9.02
CA GLY A 7 5.58 1.34 -9.01
C GLY A 7 4.86 0.01 -9.21
N LEU A 8 3.66 0.05 -9.77
CA LEU A 8 2.83 -1.10 -10.10
C LEU A 8 2.46 -0.99 -11.59
N GLU A 9 3.08 -1.84 -12.41
CA GLU A 9 3.06 -1.72 -13.88
C GLU A 9 1.66 -1.52 -14.48
N PRO A 10 0.62 -2.29 -14.11
CA PRO A 10 -0.72 -2.06 -14.64
C PRO A 10 -1.28 -0.67 -14.35
N LEU A 11 -1.01 -0.12 -13.15
CA LEU A 11 -1.48 1.22 -12.78
C LEU A 11 -0.62 2.32 -13.40
N ASP A 12 0.70 2.11 -13.51
CA ASP A 12 1.60 3.08 -14.14
C ASP A 12 1.39 3.16 -15.65
N ALA A 13 0.87 2.11 -16.29
CA ALA A 13 0.42 2.12 -17.68
C ALA A 13 -0.87 2.94 -17.86
N LEU A 14 -1.81 2.84 -16.92
CA LEU A 14 -3.04 3.65 -16.91
C LEU A 14 -2.78 5.11 -16.52
N LEU A 15 -1.76 5.35 -15.71
CA LEU A 15 -1.34 6.67 -15.21
C LEU A 15 0.11 6.95 -15.66
N PRO A 16 0.33 7.27 -16.95
CA PRO A 16 1.66 7.40 -17.54
C PRO A 16 2.48 8.54 -16.93
N ASP A 17 1.84 9.57 -16.36
CA ASP A 17 2.51 10.64 -15.64
C ASP A 17 2.53 10.42 -14.11
N GLY A 18 1.92 9.35 -13.62
CA GLY A 18 1.73 9.10 -12.20
C GLY A 18 0.68 10.00 -11.56
N ILE A 19 0.66 10.02 -10.22
CA ILE A 19 -0.26 10.82 -9.40
C ILE A 19 0.42 12.07 -8.85
N ILE A 20 -0.36 13.08 -8.46
CA ILE A 20 0.17 14.30 -7.83
C ILE A 20 0.58 13.98 -6.38
N ARG A 21 1.81 14.31 -5.97
CA ARG A 21 2.22 14.14 -4.57
C ARG A 21 1.31 14.98 -3.67
N GLY A 22 0.77 14.37 -2.62
CA GLY A 22 -0.16 15.01 -1.67
C GLY A 22 -1.63 14.99 -2.10
N SER A 23 -2.00 14.35 -3.21
CA SER A 23 -3.40 14.13 -3.57
C SER A 23 -4.04 13.00 -2.78
N LEU A 24 -5.36 13.06 -2.58
CA LEU A 24 -6.17 11.93 -2.11
C LEU A 24 -6.61 11.07 -3.30
N ILE A 25 -6.34 9.77 -3.23
CA ILE A 25 -6.73 8.80 -4.26
C ILE A 25 -7.73 7.80 -3.66
N GLY A 26 -8.85 7.59 -4.34
CA GLY A 26 -9.85 6.58 -3.98
C GLY A 26 -9.77 5.35 -4.89
N ILE A 27 -9.80 4.15 -4.31
CA ILE A 27 -9.92 2.89 -5.04
C ILE A 27 -11.33 2.32 -4.80
N LEU A 28 -12.14 2.26 -5.84
CA LEU A 28 -13.55 1.86 -5.77
C LEU A 28 -13.77 0.50 -6.44
N GLY A 29 -14.71 -0.27 -5.91
CA GLY A 29 -15.10 -1.59 -6.44
C GLY A 29 -15.87 -2.41 -5.41
N GLU A 30 -16.52 -3.48 -5.86
CA GLU A 30 -17.28 -4.39 -4.99
C GLU A 30 -16.37 -5.19 -4.03
N THR A 31 -16.94 -5.75 -2.98
CA THR A 31 -16.19 -6.61 -2.05
C THR A 31 -15.58 -7.79 -2.80
N GLY A 32 -14.33 -8.14 -2.47
CA GLY A 32 -13.61 -9.23 -3.13
C GLY A 32 -12.90 -8.86 -4.44
N THR A 33 -13.06 -7.65 -4.99
CA THR A 33 -12.37 -7.24 -6.24
C THR A 33 -10.87 -6.93 -6.09
N GLY A 34 -10.28 -7.19 -4.91
CA GLY A 34 -8.84 -7.04 -4.70
C GLY A 34 -8.37 -5.64 -4.26
N LYS A 35 -9.26 -4.74 -3.82
CA LYS A 35 -8.87 -3.40 -3.30
C LYS A 35 -7.78 -3.47 -2.23
N SER A 36 -7.97 -4.32 -1.22
CA SER A 36 -6.99 -4.54 -0.14
C SER A 36 -5.66 -5.12 -0.65
N VAL A 37 -5.70 -5.92 -1.72
CA VAL A 37 -4.51 -6.46 -2.38
C VAL A 37 -3.73 -5.35 -3.08
N ILE A 38 -4.41 -4.47 -3.82
CA ILE A 38 -3.79 -3.29 -4.45
C ILE A 38 -3.15 -2.38 -3.39
N LEU A 39 -3.83 -2.15 -2.26
CA LEU A 39 -3.28 -1.35 -1.17
C LEU A 39 -2.01 -1.98 -0.57
N ASN A 40 -1.99 -3.30 -0.37
CA ASN A 40 -0.79 -4.00 0.11
C ASN A 40 0.37 -3.89 -0.89
N GLU A 41 0.11 -4.09 -2.18
CA GLU A 41 1.10 -3.95 -3.24
C GLU A 41 1.72 -2.54 -3.21
N LEU A 42 0.89 -1.51 -3.23
CA LEU A 42 1.35 -0.11 -3.21
C LEU A 42 2.16 0.18 -1.94
N ALA A 43 1.67 -0.23 -0.77
CA ALA A 43 2.39 -0.07 0.48
C ALA A 43 3.78 -0.72 0.42
N PHE A 44 3.88 -1.97 -0.06
CA PHE A 44 5.15 -2.67 -0.18
C PHE A 44 6.10 -1.99 -1.18
N ARG A 45 5.60 -1.55 -2.34
CA ARG A 45 6.39 -0.81 -3.34
C ARG A 45 6.90 0.54 -2.81
N PHE A 46 6.13 1.23 -1.98
CA PHE A 46 6.59 2.46 -1.31
C PHE A 46 7.68 2.15 -0.28
N LEU A 47 7.48 1.13 0.56
CA LEU A 47 8.49 0.69 1.53
C LEU A 47 9.80 0.26 0.87
N GLN A 48 9.74 -0.45 -0.27
CA GLN A 48 10.92 -0.84 -1.05
C GLN A 48 11.71 0.36 -1.59
N ARG A 49 11.06 1.50 -1.79
CA ARG A 49 11.69 2.76 -2.21
C ARG A 49 12.17 3.62 -1.04
N GLY A 50 12.01 3.13 0.20
CA GLY A 50 12.41 3.83 1.41
C GLY A 50 11.39 4.87 1.90
N GLU A 51 10.19 4.90 1.34
CA GLU A 51 9.10 5.75 1.82
C GLU A 51 8.46 5.14 3.09
N ASN A 52 8.03 5.99 4.01
CA ASN A 52 7.31 5.55 5.21
C ASN A 52 5.82 5.38 4.89
N VAL A 53 5.20 4.33 5.46
CA VAL A 53 3.79 4.00 5.26
C VAL A 53 3.07 3.90 6.60
N LEU A 54 1.99 4.67 6.75
CA LEU A 54 0.99 4.47 7.78
C LEU A 54 -0.20 3.74 7.15
N PHE A 55 -0.52 2.57 7.65
CA PHE A 55 -1.64 1.78 7.17
C PHE A 55 -2.74 1.82 8.24
N VAL A 56 -3.83 2.54 7.94
CA VAL A 56 -4.98 2.67 8.84
C VAL A 56 -5.93 1.52 8.57
N LEU A 57 -6.24 0.76 9.62
CA LEU A 57 -7.09 -0.41 9.56
C LEU A 57 -8.46 -0.08 10.14
N LEU A 58 -9.50 -0.22 9.32
CA LEU A 58 -10.89 0.03 9.71
C LEU A 58 -11.73 -1.25 9.71
N GLU A 59 -11.32 -2.27 8.95
CA GLU A 59 -12.07 -3.51 8.75
C GLU A 59 -11.32 -4.75 9.26
N ASP A 60 -9.98 -4.69 9.34
CA ASP A 60 -9.12 -5.82 9.63
C ASP A 60 -8.25 -5.56 10.86
N LEU A 61 -7.88 -6.62 11.58
CA LEU A 61 -6.88 -6.53 12.65
C LEU A 61 -5.46 -6.47 12.08
N PRO A 62 -4.49 -5.85 12.78
CA PRO A 62 -3.08 -5.80 12.37
C PRO A 62 -2.49 -7.18 12.03
N PHE A 63 -2.82 -8.21 12.80
CA PHE A 63 -2.35 -9.58 12.55
C PHE A 63 -2.88 -10.13 11.22
N SER A 64 -4.18 -9.95 10.94
CA SER A 64 -4.78 -10.35 9.66
C SER A 64 -4.13 -9.62 8.48
N ARG A 65 -3.79 -8.34 8.67
CA ARG A 65 -3.08 -7.56 7.66
C ARG A 65 -1.68 -8.11 7.38
N ILE A 66 -0.92 -8.48 8.40
CA ILE A 66 0.41 -9.12 8.24
C ILE A 66 0.31 -10.42 7.43
N LEU A 67 -0.65 -11.28 7.77
CA LEU A 67 -0.88 -12.51 7.01
C LEU A 67 -1.23 -12.25 5.54
N SER A 68 -1.96 -11.17 5.27
CA SER A 68 -2.29 -10.76 3.90
C SER A 68 -1.06 -10.31 3.10
N PHE A 69 -0.08 -9.65 3.74
CA PHE A 69 1.22 -9.36 3.10
C PHE A 69 2.04 -10.64 2.87
N ASP A 70 2.08 -11.54 3.86
CA ASP A 70 2.79 -12.83 3.74
C ASP A 70 2.24 -13.67 2.57
N ALA A 71 0.92 -13.70 2.40
CA ALA A 71 0.27 -14.41 1.29
C ALA A 71 0.66 -13.88 -0.10
N LEU A 72 1.09 -12.61 -0.19
CA LEU A 72 1.61 -12.00 -1.42
C LEU A 72 3.14 -12.17 -1.56
N GLY A 73 3.81 -12.81 -0.59
CA GLY A 73 5.26 -12.95 -0.55
C GLY A 73 5.99 -11.68 -0.12
N PHE A 74 5.29 -10.73 0.53
CA PHE A 74 5.85 -9.46 0.95
C PHE A 74 6.33 -9.53 2.39
N ASP A 75 7.64 -9.66 2.58
CA ASP A 75 8.23 -9.57 3.91
C ASP A 75 8.26 -8.12 4.39
N ILE A 76 7.30 -7.79 5.26
CA ILE A 76 7.15 -6.46 5.84
C ILE A 76 7.77 -6.33 7.24
N ARG A 77 8.28 -7.41 7.83
CA ARG A 77 8.73 -7.46 9.23
C ARG A 77 9.82 -6.44 9.51
N ARG A 78 10.83 -6.37 8.63
CA ARG A 78 11.90 -5.37 8.71
C ARG A 78 11.39 -3.93 8.75
N TYR A 79 10.32 -3.61 8.02
CA TYR A 79 9.78 -2.25 7.99
C TYR A 79 8.97 -1.92 9.24
N LEU A 80 8.33 -2.91 9.85
CA LEU A 80 7.67 -2.77 11.15
C LEU A 80 8.71 -2.52 12.25
N GLU A 81 9.80 -3.29 12.26
CA GLU A 81 10.91 -3.16 13.21
C GLU A 81 11.62 -1.81 13.09
N GLU A 82 11.89 -1.36 11.86
CA GLU A 82 12.48 -0.04 11.58
C GLU A 82 11.50 1.13 11.81
N GLY A 83 10.22 0.85 12.07
CA GLY A 83 9.18 1.86 12.22
C GLY A 83 8.79 2.59 10.93
N LYS A 84 9.24 2.10 9.76
CA LYS A 84 8.88 2.61 8.43
C LYS A 84 7.47 2.22 8.02
N LEU A 85 6.97 1.08 8.51
CA LEU A 85 5.57 0.69 8.42
C LEU A 85 4.96 0.76 9.81
N LYS A 86 3.78 1.37 9.93
CA LYS A 86 2.97 1.34 11.15
C LYS A 86 1.52 1.00 10.82
N PHE A 87 0.90 0.20 11.68
CA PHE A 87 -0.55 -0.01 11.67
C PHE A 87 -1.19 0.94 12.67
N LEU A 88 -2.24 1.64 12.24
CA LEU A 88 -3.16 2.33 13.12
C LEU A 88 -4.45 1.53 13.15
N ASP A 89 -4.74 0.92 14.28
CA ASP A 89 -5.94 0.14 14.55
C ASP A 89 -6.97 1.05 15.21
N CYS A 90 -8.15 1.21 14.59
CA CYS A 90 -9.17 2.19 14.94
C CYS A 90 -10.50 1.53 15.36
#